data_AF-A0A953ZAR9-F1
#
_entry.id   AF-A0A953ZAR9-F1
#
_cell.length_a   1.000
_cell.length_b   1.000
_cell.length_c   1.000
_cell.angle_alpha   90.00
_cell.angle_beta   90.00
_cell.angle_gamma   90.00
#
_symmetry.space_group_name_H-M   'P 1'
#
loop_
_entity.id
_entity.type
_entity.pdbx_description
1 polymer ?
#
loop_
_entity_poly.entity_id
_entity_poly.type
_entity_poly.pdbx_seq_one_letter_code
_entity_poly.pdbx_strand_id
1 'polypeptide(L)'
;MGAKLDLEVFEEKGEHVVSGVLRGADGTWFPVLDGVPCFLTGTLRPDLTEFAARHGLAYDASEGSAAQAEQKLTNQTFSDKWRRFKQYGLEPDHQDFLFEWYTKKLGLASRDELVAFYRAKRRTLEVGPGSGFNSAFMAKCAPAANVF
;
A
#
# COMPACT_ATOMS: atom_id res chain seq x y z
N MET A 1 12.48 -17.21 -8.07
CA MET A 1 11.59 -18.38 -8.25
C MET A 1 10.81 -18.51 -6.94
N GLY A 2 9.47 -18.51 -6.98
CA GLY A 2 8.66 -18.53 -5.74
C GLY A 2 8.53 -19.94 -5.17
N ALA A 3 8.68 -20.08 -3.85
CA ALA A 3 8.42 -21.34 -3.17
C ALA A 3 6.91 -21.58 -3.03
N LYS A 4 6.46 -22.83 -3.14
CA LYS A 4 5.07 -23.22 -2.92
C LYS A 4 4.72 -23.02 -1.45
N LEU A 5 3.53 -22.49 -1.19
CA LEU A 5 2.95 -22.40 0.15
C LEU A 5 1.70 -23.27 0.21
N ASP A 6 1.49 -23.94 1.33
CA ASP A 6 0.29 -24.71 1.62
C ASP A 6 -0.59 -23.93 2.61
N LEU A 7 -1.88 -23.79 2.29
CA LEU A 7 -2.84 -23.04 3.10
C LEU A 7 -3.53 -23.97 4.10
N GLU A 8 -3.44 -23.62 5.37
CA GLU A 8 -4.26 -24.18 6.45
C GLU A 8 -5.27 -23.12 6.90
N VAL A 9 -6.55 -23.50 6.96
CA VAL A 9 -7.65 -22.58 7.23
C VAL A 9 -8.11 -22.75 8.67
N PHE A 10 -8.28 -21.62 9.38
CA PHE A 10 -8.83 -21.59 10.73
C PHE A 10 -10.27 -21.06 10.77
N GLU A 11 -10.60 -20.09 9.92
CA GLU A 11 -11.93 -19.49 9.81
C GLU A 11 -12.24 -19.12 8.36
N GLU A 12 -13.47 -19.41 7.94
CA GLU A 12 -14.00 -19.10 6.61
C GLU A 12 -15.37 -18.41 6.71
N LYS A 13 -15.64 -17.50 5.77
CA LYS A 13 -16.93 -16.87 5.56
C LYS A 13 -17.31 -16.97 4.08
N GLY A 14 -18.12 -17.97 3.76
CA GLY A 14 -18.43 -18.31 2.37
C GLY A 14 -17.17 -18.82 1.68
N GLU A 15 -16.81 -18.23 0.54
CA GLU A 15 -15.60 -18.58 -0.22
C GLU A 15 -14.34 -17.82 0.26
N HIS A 16 -14.47 -17.00 1.30
CA HIS A 16 -13.36 -16.19 1.81
C HIS A 16 -12.77 -16.80 3.07
N VAL A 17 -11.47 -17.13 3.03
CA VAL A 17 -10.70 -17.42 4.24
C VAL A 17 -10.54 -16.14 5.02
N VAL A 18 -11.04 -16.10 6.26
CA VAL A 18 -10.94 -14.96 7.18
C VAL A 18 -9.70 -15.09 8.06
N SER A 19 -9.39 -16.31 8.50
CA SER A 19 -8.23 -16.61 9.33
C SER A 19 -7.60 -17.93 8.91
N GLY A 20 -6.27 -17.99 8.89
CA GLY A 20 -5.53 -19.16 8.42
C GLY A 20 -4.03 -18.94 8.45
N VAL A 21 -3.27 -19.91 7.94
CA VAL A 21 -1.83 -19.81 7.83
C VAL A 21 -1.32 -20.42 6.53
N LEU A 22 -0.44 -19.70 5.85
CA LEU A 22 0.31 -20.22 4.71
C LEU A 22 1.64 -20.77 5.22
N ARG A 23 1.91 -22.05 4.97
CA ARG A 23 3.13 -22.75 5.39
C ARG A 23 4.10 -22.93 4.25
N GLY A 24 5.35 -22.54 4.47
CA GLY A 24 6.48 -22.86 3.61
C GLY A 24 7.07 -24.23 3.94
N ALA A 25 7.81 -24.80 2.99
CA ALA A 25 8.47 -26.09 3.13
C ALA A 25 9.57 -26.12 4.21
N ASP A 26 10.08 -24.95 4.59
CA ASP A 26 11.10 -24.73 5.62
C ASP A 26 10.50 -24.56 7.03
N GLY A 27 9.17 -24.69 7.17
CA GLY A 27 8.47 -24.47 8.43
C GLY A 27 8.15 -23.00 8.72
N THR A 28 8.57 -22.07 7.85
CA THR A 28 8.14 -20.68 7.90
C THR A 28 6.63 -20.61 7.69
N TRP A 29 5.96 -19.73 8.43
CA TRP A 29 4.52 -19.57 8.31
C TRP A 29 4.12 -18.10 8.27
N PHE A 30 3.08 -17.80 7.49
CA PHE A 30 2.53 -16.46 7.26
C PHE A 30 1.04 -16.46 7.62
N PRO A 31 0.57 -15.64 8.56
CA PRO A 31 -0.84 -15.65 8.94
C PRO A 31 -1.71 -15.00 7.86
N VAL A 32 -2.94 -15.45 7.74
CA VAL A 32 -4.06 -14.72 7.13
C VAL A 32 -4.83 -14.07 8.27
N LEU A 33 -4.88 -12.75 8.29
CA LEU A 33 -5.55 -11.94 9.32
C LEU A 33 -6.67 -11.14 8.65
N ASP A 34 -7.91 -11.32 9.10
CA ASP A 34 -9.10 -10.65 8.53
C ASP A 34 -9.19 -10.78 6.99
N GLY A 35 -8.80 -11.95 6.48
CA GLY A 35 -8.78 -12.27 5.05
C GLY A 35 -7.58 -11.75 4.27
N VAL A 36 -6.56 -11.20 4.95
CA VAL A 36 -5.35 -10.65 4.32
C VAL A 36 -4.11 -11.46 4.75
N PRO A 37 -3.41 -12.12 3.81
CA PRO A 37 -2.12 -12.75 4.09
C PRO A 37 -1.05 -11.72 4.49
N CYS A 38 -0.32 -11.98 5.57
CA CYS A 38 0.79 -11.15 6.06
C CYS A 38 2.14 -11.82 5.78
N PHE A 39 2.86 -11.34 4.78
CA PHE A 39 4.19 -11.85 4.40
C PHE A 39 5.36 -11.12 5.08
N LEU A 40 5.09 -10.28 6.09
CA LEU A 40 6.12 -9.53 6.78
C LEU A 40 6.94 -10.46 7.69
N THR A 41 8.25 -10.30 7.66
CA THR A 41 9.22 -11.12 8.41
C THR A 41 10.18 -10.25 9.22
N GLY A 42 10.88 -10.86 10.19
CA GLY A 42 11.84 -10.17 11.04
C GLY A 42 11.19 -8.99 11.78
N THR A 43 11.89 -7.85 11.81
CA THR A 43 11.45 -6.66 12.56
C THR A 43 10.11 -6.10 12.10
N LEU A 44 9.75 -6.27 10.82
CA LEU A 44 8.48 -5.79 10.27
C LEU A 44 7.30 -6.72 10.57
N ARG A 45 7.55 -7.90 11.13
CA ARG A 45 6.50 -8.85 11.45
C ARG A 45 5.61 -8.27 12.56
N PRO A 46 4.26 -8.29 12.38
CA PRO A 46 3.35 -7.84 13.43
C PRO A 46 3.44 -8.74 14.66
N ASP A 47 2.91 -8.29 15.79
CA ASP A 47 2.88 -9.10 17.00
C ASP A 47 1.80 -10.17 16.81
N LEU A 48 2.25 -11.41 16.67
CA LEU A 48 1.40 -12.57 16.45
C LEU A 48 1.29 -13.42 17.70
N THR A 49 1.67 -12.93 18.88
CA THR A 49 1.67 -13.72 20.13
C THR A 49 0.30 -14.33 20.41
N GLU A 50 -0.77 -13.53 20.33
CA GLU A 50 -2.13 -14.02 20.57
C GLU A 50 -2.59 -14.98 19.47
N PHE A 51 -2.32 -14.64 18.20
CA PHE A 51 -2.67 -15.48 17.06
C PHE A 51 -2.00 -16.85 17.14
N ALA A 52 -0.69 -16.86 17.41
CA ALA A 52 0.09 -18.07 17.53
C ALA A 52 -0.36 -18.92 18.71
N ALA A 53 -0.62 -18.31 19.88
CA ALA A 53 -1.14 -19.02 21.04
C ALA A 53 -2.52 -19.66 20.76
N ARG A 54 -3.42 -18.92 20.10
CA ARG A 54 -4.76 -19.39 19.75
C ARG A 54 -4.74 -20.60 18.82
N HIS A 55 -3.78 -20.65 17.90
CA HIS A 55 -3.68 -21.69 16.87
C HIS A 55 -2.52 -22.69 17.09
N GLY A 56 -1.87 -22.67 18.27
CA GLY A 56 -0.80 -23.61 18.61
C GLY A 56 0.46 -23.49 17.74
N LEU A 57 0.77 -22.30 17.24
CA LEU A 57 1.92 -22.04 16.37
C LEU A 57 3.16 -21.68 17.18
N ALA A 58 4.32 -22.20 16.78
CA ALA A 58 5.60 -21.74 17.31
C ALA A 58 5.87 -20.31 16.84
N TYR A 59 6.04 -19.38 17.79
CA TYR A 59 6.28 -17.97 17.54
C TYR A 59 7.27 -17.40 18.56
N ASP A 60 8.31 -16.72 18.06
CA ASP A 60 9.25 -15.98 18.89
C ASP A 60 8.89 -14.50 18.86
N ALA A 61 8.40 -13.98 20.00
CA ALA A 61 7.97 -12.60 20.14
C ALA A 61 9.14 -11.58 20.11
N SER A 62 10.39 -12.04 20.19
CA SER A 62 11.56 -11.16 20.16
C SER A 62 11.79 -10.49 18.81
N GLU A 63 11.23 -11.04 17.72
CA GLU A 63 11.47 -10.53 16.36
C GLU A 63 10.66 -9.27 16.00
N GLY A 64 9.51 -8.99 16.64
CA GLY A 64 8.57 -7.94 16.17
C GLY A 64 8.58 -6.60 16.93
N SER A 65 9.19 -6.50 18.11
CA SER A 65 8.82 -5.42 19.05
C SER A 65 9.33 -4.01 18.72
N ALA A 66 10.54 -3.87 18.13
CA ALA A 66 11.19 -2.57 17.97
C ALA A 66 10.71 -1.80 16.73
N ALA A 67 10.63 -2.43 15.55
CA ALA A 67 10.20 -1.72 14.34
C ALA A 67 8.68 -1.48 14.29
N GLN A 68 7.89 -2.19 15.09
CA GLN A 68 6.46 -1.86 15.29
C GLN A 68 6.25 -0.48 15.89
N ALA A 69 7.10 -0.05 16.82
CA ALA A 69 6.98 1.28 17.41
C ALA A 69 7.20 2.38 16.36
N GLU A 70 8.22 2.22 15.50
CA GLU A 70 8.57 3.17 14.44
C GLU A 70 7.55 3.17 13.29
N GLN A 71 7.09 1.99 12.88
CA GLN A 71 6.08 1.87 11.82
C GLN A 71 4.69 2.32 12.29
N LYS A 72 4.34 2.12 13.57
CA LYS A 72 3.12 2.67 14.17
C LYS A 72 3.16 4.20 14.19
N LEU A 73 4.31 4.80 14.52
CA LEU A 73 4.49 6.25 14.49
C LEU A 73 4.38 6.82 13.07
N THR A 74 4.96 6.12 12.10
CA THR A 74 4.87 6.44 10.67
C THR A 74 3.41 6.35 10.20
N ASN A 75 2.74 5.22 10.45
CA ASN A 75 1.34 5.03 10.09
C ASN A 75 0.43 6.05 10.76
N GLN A 76 0.64 6.40 12.03
CA GLN A 76 -0.12 7.45 12.72
C GLN A 76 0.09 8.82 12.04
N THR A 77 1.34 9.23 11.83
CA THR A 77 1.68 10.54 11.27
C THR A 77 1.19 10.68 9.82
N PHE A 78 1.31 9.64 9.01
CA PHE A 78 0.86 9.66 7.62
C PHE A 78 -0.66 9.48 7.49
N SER A 79 -1.29 8.61 8.30
CA SER A 79 -2.75 8.39 8.25
C SER A 79 -3.53 9.63 8.70
N ASP A 80 -2.98 10.42 9.62
CA ASP A 80 -3.68 11.62 10.11
C ASP A 80 -3.77 12.72 9.06
N LYS A 81 -2.78 12.84 8.16
CA LYS A 81 -2.88 13.71 6.98
C LYS A 81 -4.01 13.25 6.06
N TRP A 82 -4.11 11.96 5.77
CA TRP A 82 -5.17 11.42 4.90
C TRP A 82 -6.56 11.49 5.53
N ARG A 83 -6.67 11.33 6.85
CA ARG A 83 -7.95 11.48 7.58
C ARG A 83 -8.47 12.91 7.57
N ARG A 84 -7.56 13.89 7.60
CA ARG A 84 -7.89 15.31 7.72
C ARG A 84 -8.22 15.96 6.37
N PHE A 85 -7.60 15.51 5.28
CA PHE A 85 -7.81 16.07 3.94
C PHE A 85 -8.57 15.10 3.03
N LYS A 86 -9.88 14.97 3.25
CA LYS A 86 -10.76 14.08 2.47
C LYS A 86 -10.94 14.49 1.00
N GLN A 87 -10.69 15.76 0.68
CA GLN A 87 -10.86 16.33 -0.66
C GLN A 87 -9.56 16.89 -1.24
N TYR A 88 -8.40 16.43 -0.73
CA TYR A 88 -7.10 16.91 -1.21
C TYR A 88 -6.94 16.71 -2.73
N GLY A 89 -6.73 17.82 -3.45
CA GLY A 89 -6.63 17.85 -4.91
C GLY A 89 -7.98 17.84 -5.65
N LEU A 90 -9.13 17.69 -4.97
CA LEU A 90 -10.44 17.70 -5.64
C LEU A 90 -11.07 19.10 -5.71
N GLU A 91 -10.61 20.03 -4.88
CA GLU A 91 -11.05 21.44 -4.90
C GLU A 91 -10.31 22.25 -5.98
N PRO A 92 -11.00 23.13 -6.74
CA PRO A 92 -10.40 23.89 -7.84
C PRO A 92 -9.10 24.63 -7.48
N ASP A 93 -9.09 25.35 -6.36
CA ASP A 93 -7.92 26.12 -5.91
C ASP A 93 -6.70 25.22 -5.61
N HIS A 94 -6.95 24.02 -5.08
CA HIS A 94 -5.90 23.01 -4.88
C HIS A 94 -5.40 22.42 -6.19
N GLN A 95 -6.27 22.28 -7.19
CA GLN A 95 -5.87 21.79 -8.51
C GLN A 95 -4.93 22.78 -9.19
N ASP A 96 -5.25 24.07 -9.16
CA ASP A 96 -4.42 25.10 -9.77
C ASP A 96 -3.04 25.18 -9.11
N PHE A 97 -2.99 25.15 -7.78
CA PHE A 97 -1.73 25.03 -7.03
C PHE A 97 -0.91 23.80 -7.45
N LEU A 98 -1.54 22.63 -7.53
CA LEU A 98 -0.85 21.38 -7.91
C LEU A 98 -0.35 21.45 -9.35
N PHE A 99 -1.12 22.02 -10.27
CA PHE A 99 -0.70 22.22 -11.65
C PHE A 99 0.53 23.11 -11.74
N GLU A 100 0.51 24.29 -11.11
CA GLU A 100 1.66 25.19 -11.06
C GLU A 100 2.90 24.53 -10.46
N TRP A 101 2.70 23.72 -9.42
CA TRP A 101 3.78 22.97 -8.81
C TRP A 101 4.40 21.96 -9.78
N TYR A 102 3.57 21.19 -10.50
CA TYR A 102 4.04 20.20 -11.48
C TYR A 102 4.72 20.81 -12.69
N THR A 103 4.15 21.87 -13.27
CA THR A 103 4.77 22.57 -14.41
C THR A 103 6.13 23.12 -14.02
N LYS A 104 6.25 23.76 -12.85
CA LYS A 104 7.54 24.23 -12.32
C LYS A 104 8.53 23.08 -12.07
N LYS A 105 8.09 21.98 -11.48
CA LYS A 105 8.95 20.82 -11.17
C LYS A 105 9.48 20.13 -12.42
N LEU A 106 8.68 20.05 -13.47
CA LEU A 106 9.03 19.38 -14.72
C LEU A 106 9.63 20.34 -15.76
N GLY A 107 9.74 21.64 -15.45
CA GLY A 107 10.28 22.64 -16.35
C GLY A 107 9.38 22.94 -17.56
N LEU A 108 8.06 22.82 -17.38
CA LEU A 108 7.05 23.01 -18.41
C LEU A 108 6.43 24.40 -18.30
N ALA A 109 6.14 25.02 -19.44
CA ALA A 109 5.63 26.39 -19.48
C ALA A 109 4.12 26.48 -19.22
N SER A 110 3.38 25.40 -19.41
CA SER A 110 1.92 25.42 -19.34
C SER A 110 1.31 24.07 -18.95
N ARG A 111 0.02 24.11 -18.61
CA ARG A 111 -0.80 22.92 -18.38
C ARG A 111 -0.91 22.04 -19.63
N ASP A 112 -0.94 22.64 -20.81
CA ASP A 112 -1.01 21.88 -22.07
C ASP A 112 0.29 21.09 -22.31
N GLU A 113 1.44 21.67 -21.99
CA GLU A 113 2.72 20.95 -22.03
C GLU A 113 2.77 19.81 -21.01
N LEU A 114 2.17 20.00 -19.84
CA LEU A 114 2.05 18.93 -18.83
C LEU A 114 1.18 17.77 -19.33
N VAL A 115 0.05 18.06 -19.97
CA VAL A 115 -0.81 17.05 -20.61
C VAL A 115 -0.03 16.31 -21.71
N ALA A 116 0.68 17.05 -22.57
CA ALA A 116 1.48 16.47 -23.65
C ALA A 116 2.62 15.59 -23.10
N PHE A 117 3.29 16.04 -22.04
CA PHE A 117 4.33 15.29 -21.35
C PHE A 117 3.84 13.92 -20.87
N TYR A 118 2.69 13.88 -20.18
CA TYR A 118 2.12 12.63 -19.69
C TYR A 118 1.60 11.74 -20.82
N ARG A 119 0.96 12.31 -21.84
CA ARG A 119 0.49 11.57 -23.02
C ARG A 119 1.61 10.86 -23.76
N ALA A 120 2.81 11.44 -23.78
CA ALA A 120 3.99 10.82 -24.39
C ALA A 120 4.54 9.62 -23.59
N LYS A 121 4.06 9.36 -22.36
CA LYS A 121 4.51 8.23 -21.55
C LYS A 121 3.58 7.03 -21.75
N ARG A 122 4.17 5.87 -22.07
CA ARG A 122 3.44 4.60 -22.20
C ARG A 122 3.06 3.99 -20.84
N ARG A 123 3.88 4.24 -19.82
CA ARG A 123 3.73 3.71 -18.46
C ARG A 123 4.19 4.77 -17.46
N THR A 124 3.40 4.97 -16.42
CA THR A 124 3.70 5.92 -15.34
C THR A 124 3.50 5.20 -14.01
N LEU A 125 4.45 5.34 -13.08
CA LEU A 125 4.35 4.85 -11.72
C LEU A 125 4.31 6.06 -10.79
N GLU A 126 3.26 6.19 -9.99
CA GLU A 126 3.19 7.21 -8.94
C GLU A 126 3.54 6.60 -7.58
N VAL A 127 4.67 7.03 -7.02
CA VAL A 127 5.09 6.59 -5.69
C VAL A 127 4.49 7.52 -4.64
N GLY A 128 3.60 6.97 -3.81
CA GLY A 128 2.86 7.72 -2.80
C GLY A 128 1.73 8.57 -3.38
N PRO A 129 0.77 7.98 -4.13
CA PRO A 129 -0.27 8.71 -4.86
C PRO A 129 -1.28 9.41 -3.96
N GLY A 130 -1.32 9.03 -2.68
CA GLY A 130 -2.16 9.71 -1.72
C GLY A 130 -3.66 9.60 -2.02
N SER A 131 -4.32 10.75 -2.22
CA SER A 131 -5.73 10.81 -2.62
C SER A 131 -5.97 10.32 -4.06
N GLY A 132 -4.92 10.05 -4.83
CA GLY A 132 -5.01 9.59 -6.21
C GLY A 132 -5.41 10.69 -7.20
N PHE A 133 -5.50 11.95 -6.76
CA PHE A 133 -5.85 13.08 -7.64
C PHE A 133 -4.89 13.18 -8.84
N ASN A 134 -3.59 13.09 -8.59
CA ASN A 134 -2.58 13.18 -9.64
C ASN A 134 -2.63 11.95 -10.55
N SER A 135 -2.80 10.75 -9.98
CA SER A 135 -2.96 9.52 -10.75
C SER A 135 -4.15 9.63 -11.70
N ALA A 136 -5.28 10.15 -11.21
CA ALA A 136 -6.48 10.37 -12.01
C ALA A 136 -6.25 11.45 -13.09
N PHE A 137 -5.52 12.52 -12.79
CA PHE A 137 -5.16 13.53 -13.79
C PHE A 137 -4.26 12.94 -14.88
N MET A 138 -3.23 12.17 -14.52
CA MET A 138 -2.32 11.50 -15.45
C MET A 138 -3.08 10.52 -16.36
N ALA A 139 -3.99 9.73 -15.79
CA ALA A 139 -4.85 8.83 -16.55
C ALA A 139 -5.77 9.57 -17.54
N LYS A 140 -6.32 10.72 -17.15
CA LYS A 140 -7.12 11.57 -18.06
C LYS A 140 -6.29 12.14 -19.22
N CYS A 141 -5.03 12.50 -18.98
CA CYS A 141 -4.14 13.05 -20.01
C CYS A 141 -3.72 11.98 -21.04
N ALA A 142 -3.54 10.75 -20.56
CA ALA A 142 -3.00 9.62 -21.28
C ALA A 142 -3.90 8.37 -21.16
N PRO A 143 -5.13 8.40 -21.73
CA PRO A 143 -6.12 7.33 -21.53
C PRO A 143 -5.72 5.96 -22.08
N ALA A 144 -4.71 5.90 -22.96
CA ALA A 144 -4.14 4.66 -23.50
C ALA A 144 -2.88 4.19 -22.74
N ALA A 145 -2.44 4.91 -21.72
CA ALA A 145 -1.26 4.58 -20.91
C ALA A 145 -1.65 3.89 -19.61
N ASN A 146 -0.76 3.02 -19.11
CA ASN A 146 -0.95 2.38 -17.82
C ASN A 146 -0.38 3.28 -16.71
N VAL A 147 -1.23 3.69 -15.77
CA VAL A 147 -0.84 4.41 -14.54
C VAL A 147 -0.92 3.42 -13.38
N PHE A 148 0.20 3.24 -12.69
CA PHE A 148 0.38 2.31 -11.56
C PHE A 148 0.63 3.07 -10.27
#